data_AF-L1QHJ1-F1
#
_entry.id   AF-L1QHJ1-F1
#
_cell.length_a   1.000
_cell.length_b   1.000
_cell.length_c   1.000
_cell.angle_alpha   90.00
_cell.angle_beta   90.00
_cell.angle_gamma   90.00
#
_symmetry.space_group_name_H-M   'P 1'
#
loop_
_entity.id
_entity.type
_entity.pdbx_description
1 polymer ?
#
loop_
_entity_poly.entity_id
_entity_poly.type
_entity_poly.pdbx_seq_one_letter_code
_entity_poly.pdbx_strand_id
1 'polypeptide(L)' 'MTKTLYDPELEKRGELKKAKIAIRNMLQKGMDEKNIAEILEVDMSLIEEVLKDIK' A
#
# COMPACT_ATOMS: atom_id res chain seq x y z
N MET A 1 27.41 -5.44 21.03
CA MET A 1 27.13 -4.84 19.71
C MET A 1 25.83 -5.44 19.20
N THR A 2 24.75 -4.67 19.23
CA THR A 2 23.44 -5.10 18.72
C THR A 2 23.57 -5.40 17.24
N LYS A 3 23.52 -6.69 16.88
CA LYS A 3 23.37 -7.16 15.50
C LYS A 3 22.22 -6.35 14.90
N THR A 4 22.50 -5.46 13.97
CA THR A 4 21.46 -4.69 13.28
C THR A 4 20.60 -5.72 12.56
N LEU A 5 19.41 -5.96 13.12
CA LEU A 5 18.38 -6.84 12.60
C LEU A 5 17.72 -6.17 11.39
N TYR A 6 18.53 -5.74 10.43
CA TYR A 6 18.07 -5.24 9.15
C TYR A 6 17.72 -6.46 8.32
N ASP A 7 16.43 -6.79 8.31
CA ASP A 7 15.86 -7.81 7.45
C ASP A 7 15.12 -7.08 6.31
N PRO A 8 15.66 -7.08 5.08
CA PRO A 8 15.04 -6.44 3.92
C PRO A 8 13.62 -6.95 3.65
N GLU A 9 13.25 -8.14 4.11
CA GLU A 9 11.90 -8.68 3.94
C GLU A 9 10.88 -8.01 4.87
N LEU A 10 11.29 -7.61 6.08
CA LEU A 10 10.41 -6.92 7.03
C LEU A 10 10.09 -5.51 6.56
N GLU A 11 11.06 -4.84 5.92
CA GLU A 11 10.88 -3.51 5.35
C GLU A 11 9.88 -3.54 4.18
N LYS A 12 10.06 -4.47 3.23
CA LYS A 12 9.12 -4.68 2.11
C LYS A 12 7.71 -5.01 2.58
N ARG A 13 7.57 -5.86 3.61
CA ARG A 13 6.26 -6.16 4.21
C ARG A 13 5.63 -4.94 4.88
N GLY A 14 6.44 -4.11 5.53
CA GLY A 14 6.00 -2.87 6.16
C GLY A 14 5.53 -1.82 5.16
N GLU A 15 6.27 -1.62 4.08
CA GLU A 15 5.95 -0.70 2.99
C GLU A 15 4.66 -1.10 2.29
N LEU A 16 4.52 -2.37 1.94
CA LEU A 16 3.33 -2.89 1.26
C LEU A 16 2.08 -2.74 2.13
N LYS A 17 2.20 -2.95 3.45
CA LYS A 17 1.10 -2.72 4.41
C LYS A 17 0.72 -1.25 4.50
N LYS A 18 1.70 -0.33 4.52
CA LYS A 18 1.46 1.12 4.52
C LYS A 18 0.76 1.57 3.23
N ALA A 19 1.21 1.09 2.08
CA ALA A 19 0.59 1.36 0.79
C ALA A 19 -0.87 0.92 0.76
N LYS A 20 -1.18 -0.31 1.19
CA LYS A 20 -2.57 -0.81 1.28
C LYS A 20 -3.46 0.05 2.18
N ILE A 21 -2.94 0.53 3.32
CA ILE A 21 -3.68 1.44 4.22
C ILE A 21 -3.92 2.79 3.54
N ALA A 22 -2.91 3.35 2.88
CA ALA A 22 -3.02 4.61 2.17
C ALA A 22 -4.08 4.53 1.04
N ILE A 23 -4.01 3.48 0.22
CA ILE A 23 -4.98 3.19 -0.84
C ILE A 23 -6.40 3.12 -0.26
N ARG A 24 -6.61 2.33 0.81
CA ARG A 24 -7.92 2.21 1.47
C ARG A 24 -8.46 3.56 1.93
N ASN A 25 -7.63 4.37 2.59
CA ASN A 25 -8.03 5.68 3.09
C ASN A 25 -8.40 6.65 1.96
N MET A 26 -7.66 6.62 0.85
CA MET A 26 -7.93 7.45 -0.32
C MET A 26 -9.22 7.02 -1.03
N LEU A 27 -9.44 5.72 -1.22
CA LEU A 27 -10.68 5.17 -1.77
C LEU A 27 -11.90 5.54 -0.92
N GLN A 28 -11.80 5.42 0.41
CA GLN A 28 -12.87 5.83 1.33
C GLN A 28 -13.17 7.34 1.30
N LYS A 29 -12.21 8.16 0.88
CA LYS A 29 -12.40 9.60 0.67
C LYS A 29 -13.01 9.93 -0.70
N GLY A 30 -13.32 8.92 -1.53
CA GLY A 30 -13.90 9.09 -2.86
C GLY A 30 -12.87 9.49 -3.92
N MET A 31 -11.59 9.17 -3.70
CA MET A 31 -10.55 9.41 -4.71
C MET A 31 -10.56 8.29 -5.76
N ASP A 32 -10.36 8.65 -7.03
CA ASP A 32 -10.33 7.70 -8.15
C ASP A 32 -9.09 6.80 -8.11
N GLU A 33 -9.29 5.53 -8.44
CA GLU A 33 -8.26 4.48 -8.47
C GLU A 33 -7.03 4.87 -9.30
N LYS A 34 -7.24 5.51 -10.46
CA LYS A 34 -6.15 5.97 -11.34
C LYS A 34 -5.28 7.04 -10.68
N ASN A 35 -5.90 7.99 -9.99
CA ASN A 35 -5.18 9.06 -9.29
C ASN A 35 -4.40 8.47 -8.11
N ILE A 36 -4.97 7.49 -7.41
CA ILE A 36 -4.29 6.79 -6.31
C ILE A 36 -3.05 6.03 -6.83
N ALA A 37 -3.16 5.37 -7.99
CA ALA A 37 -2.06 4.66 -8.62
C ALA A 37 -0.89 5.60 -8.96
N GLU A 38 -1.20 6.77 -9.52
CA GLU A 38 -0.19 7.79 -9.82
C GLU A 38 0.43 8.39 -8.56
N ILE A 39 -0.38 8.77 -7.56
CA ILE A 39 0.10 9.43 -6.33
C ILE A 39 1.00 8.51 -5.52
N LEU A 40 0.65 7.22 -5.44
CA LEU A 40 1.39 6.25 -4.64
C LEU A 40 2.43 5.47 -5.46
N GLU A 41 2.51 5.72 -6.77
CA GLU A 41 3.36 4.99 -7.72
C GLU A 41 3.21 3.46 -7.58
N VAL A 42 1.97 3.01 -7.45
CA VAL A 42 1.62 1.59 -7.28
C VAL A 42 0.85 1.06 -8.48
N ASP A 43 1.02 -0.24 -8.72
CA ASP A 43 0.25 -0.93 -9.74
C ASP A 43 -1.25 -0.93 -9.43
N MET A 44 -2.06 -0.79 -10.47
CA MET A 44 -3.52 -0.86 -10.39
C MET A 44 -3.99 -2.16 -9.74
N SER A 45 -3.25 -3.26 -9.91
CA SER A 45 -3.54 -4.55 -9.29
C SER A 45 -3.55 -4.49 -7.75
N LEU A 46 -2.69 -3.67 -7.15
CA LEU A 46 -2.66 -3.49 -5.69
C LEU A 46 -3.90 -2.74 -5.21
N ILE A 47 -4.38 -1.78 -6.00
CA ILE A 47 -5.59 -1.01 -5.71
C ILE A 47 -6.82 -1.90 -5.83
N GLU A 48 -6.92 -2.70 -6.90
CA GLU A 48 -7.99 -3.68 -7.06
C GLU A 48 -8.04 -4.71 -5.93
N GLU A 49 -6.88 -5.17 -5.43
CA GLU A 49 -6.80 -6.06 -4.27
C GLU A 49 -7.40 -5.39 -3.03
N VAL A 50 -7.02 -4.14 -2.75
CA VAL A 50 -7.57 -3.38 -1.62
C VAL A 50 -9.05 -3.07 -1.81
N LEU A 51 -9.51 -2.83 -3.04
CA LEU A 51 -10.91 -2.57 -3.35
C LEU A 51 -11.78 -3.81 -3.07
N LYS A 52 -11.29 -5.01 -3.39
CA LYS A 52 -11.95 -6.28 -3.07
C LYS A 52 -12.06 -6.53 -1.57
N ASP A 53 -11.07 -6.09 -0.79
CA ASP A 53 -11.08 -6.21 0.67
C ASP A 53 -12.05 -5.21 1.37
N ILE A 54 -12.47 -4.15 0.70
CA ILE A 54 -13.40 -3.13 1.24
C ILE A 54 -14.87 -3.51 1.00
N LYS A 55 -15.14 -4.30 -0.05
CA LYS A 55 -16.48 -4.64 -0.54
C LYS A 55 -17.03 -5.90 0.11
#